data_AF-Q4D3X2-F1
#
_entry.id   AF-Q4D3X2-F1
#
_cell.length_a   1.000
_cell.length_b   1.000
_cell.length_c   1.000
_cell.angle_alpha   90.00
_cell.angle_beta   90.00
_cell.angle_gamma   90.00
#
_symmetry.space_group_name_H-M   'P 1'
#
loop_
_entity.id
_entity.type
_entity.pdbx_description
1 polymer ?
#
loop_
_entity_poly.entity_id
_entity_poly.type
_entity_poly.pdbx_seq_one_letter_code
_entity_poly.pdbx_strand_id
1 'polypeptide(L)'
;MLRRTPLCHVHLFTALVPVNSVKAPQLVSGEHLETAKKAVMEAEPLIGRAPLETAFDLLADISNFHKQRELDRVLEECITSYRAELYKPLVTDPFQRLQLHEAIMAAGYYQRSSRTSVLKGESVRFVLHHYNFDVRRDTSITRTVHNTLYESRTSTSESDKLLGDLLLLERRLFGRMRFAPTSGRQWFVLGLSLDDIKTEADVHRVLDIPVVKEHGNFEMREEDSGKLWKKIIVFPGPEPISSFSEDGDFAMSVSEKDLRLECRIQKPAPPMEFWDRVKDTLLRYWVIWFSLWIMFFMVDEEIITVTALIFLKWRQTRILEEEAQKTGGKVYIASASGRSRDSL
;
A
#
# COMPACT_ATOMS: atom_id res chain seq x y z
N MET A 1 -39.59 8.84 17.27
CA MET A 1 -38.25 8.79 17.92
C MET A 1 -37.60 7.47 17.54
N LEU A 2 -36.90 7.43 16.40
CA LEU A 2 -36.01 6.30 16.13
C LEU A 2 -34.92 6.37 17.17
N ARG A 3 -34.93 5.43 18.11
CA ARG A 3 -33.76 5.15 18.94
C ARG A 3 -32.60 5.09 17.96
N ARG A 4 -31.70 6.06 18.07
CA ARG A 4 -30.34 5.96 17.56
C ARG A 4 -29.85 4.61 18.06
N THR A 5 -29.95 3.57 17.25
CA THR A 5 -29.15 2.37 17.46
C THR A 5 -27.74 2.88 17.17
N PRO A 6 -26.92 3.14 18.20
CA PRO A 6 -25.59 3.75 18.04
C PRO A 6 -24.59 2.73 17.45
N LEU A 7 -25.10 1.66 16.83
CA LEU A 7 -24.38 0.47 16.42
C LEU A 7 -25.04 -0.02 15.14
N CYS A 8 -24.83 0.72 14.06
CA CYS A 8 -24.86 0.28 12.67
C CYS A 8 -24.83 1.52 11.78
N HIS A 9 -23.65 2.11 11.62
CA HIS A 9 -23.31 2.69 10.31
C HIS A 9 -23.25 1.49 9.37
N VAL A 10 -24.41 1.01 8.94
CA VAL A 10 -24.52 -0.06 7.97
C VAL A 10 -24.61 0.65 6.64
N HIS A 11 -23.57 0.50 5.82
CA HIS A 11 -23.59 0.97 4.45
C HIS A 11 -24.83 0.40 3.73
N LEU A 12 -25.35 1.14 2.75
CA LEU A 12 -26.66 0.94 2.16
C LEU A 12 -26.90 -0.52 1.71
N PHE A 13 -25.91 -1.14 1.07
CA PHE A 13 -26.00 -2.50 0.56
C PHE A 13 -26.28 -3.53 1.66
N THR A 14 -25.67 -3.42 2.84
CA THR A 14 -25.93 -4.38 3.94
C THR A 14 -27.32 -4.15 4.56
N ALA A 15 -27.84 -2.92 4.54
CA ALA A 15 -29.21 -2.64 4.95
C ALA A 15 -30.23 -3.22 3.94
N LEU A 16 -29.91 -3.17 2.65
CA LEU A 16 -30.76 -3.73 1.58
C LEU A 16 -30.63 -5.25 1.47
N VAL A 17 -29.46 -5.82 1.73
CA VAL A 17 -29.14 -7.24 1.61
C VAL A 17 -28.52 -7.77 2.92
N PRO A 18 -29.36 -8.00 3.95
CA PRO A 18 -28.90 -8.43 5.27
C PRO A 18 -28.39 -9.88 5.30
N VAL A 19 -28.84 -10.73 4.36
CA VAL A 19 -28.50 -12.15 4.31
C VAL A 19 -27.83 -12.50 2.97
N ASN A 20 -26.68 -13.16 3.04
CA ASN A 20 -25.87 -13.58 1.89
C ASN A 20 -26.48 -14.75 1.10
N SER A 21 -27.24 -15.61 1.79
CA SER A 21 -27.88 -16.78 1.21
C SER A 21 -29.38 -16.69 1.41
N VAL A 22 -30.10 -16.63 0.31
CA VAL A 22 -31.56 -16.50 0.34
C VAL A 22 -32.19 -17.73 -0.29
N LYS A 23 -33.30 -18.21 0.29
CA LYS A 23 -34.08 -19.35 -0.24
C LYS A 23 -35.49 -18.90 -0.60
N ALA A 24 -35.90 -19.12 -1.84
CA ALA A 24 -37.30 -19.00 -2.23
C ALA A 24 -38.18 -19.96 -1.39
N PRO A 25 -39.45 -19.64 -1.11
CA PRO A 25 -40.24 -18.55 -1.69
C PRO A 25 -40.20 -17.21 -0.94
N GLN A 26 -39.61 -17.15 0.25
CA GLN A 26 -39.49 -15.91 1.03
C GLN A 26 -38.04 -15.44 1.01
N LEU A 27 -37.77 -14.41 0.20
CA LEU A 27 -36.41 -13.96 0.00
C LEU A 27 -35.90 -13.10 1.18
N VAL A 28 -36.81 -12.40 1.85
CA VAL A 28 -36.49 -11.53 2.99
C VAL A 28 -37.57 -11.70 4.06
N SER A 29 -37.17 -11.79 5.33
CA SER A 29 -38.11 -11.85 6.46
C SER A 29 -38.66 -10.46 6.81
N GLY A 30 -39.83 -10.39 7.47
CA GLY A 30 -40.55 -9.12 7.71
C GLY A 30 -39.74 -8.03 8.39
N GLU A 31 -38.97 -8.32 9.44
CA GLU A 31 -38.16 -7.31 10.14
C GLU A 31 -37.03 -6.74 9.25
N HIS A 32 -36.39 -7.62 8.47
CA HIS A 32 -35.36 -7.24 7.50
C HIS A 32 -35.95 -6.44 6.34
N LEU A 33 -37.17 -6.79 5.92
CA LEU A 33 -37.90 -6.09 4.87
C LEU A 33 -38.21 -4.64 5.27
N GLU A 34 -38.73 -4.43 6.47
CA GLU A 34 -39.02 -3.10 6.99
C GLU A 34 -37.75 -2.25 7.17
N THR A 35 -36.66 -2.88 7.61
CA THR A 35 -35.34 -2.23 7.71
C THR A 35 -34.83 -1.79 6.33
N ALA A 36 -34.94 -2.67 5.33
CA ALA A 36 -34.54 -2.38 3.96
C ALA A 36 -35.37 -1.24 3.35
N LYS A 37 -36.71 -1.30 3.48
CA LYS A 37 -37.60 -0.22 3.02
C LYS A 37 -37.26 1.12 3.64
N LYS A 38 -37.03 1.13 4.95
CA LYS A 38 -36.63 2.35 5.66
C LYS A 38 -35.29 2.89 5.16
N ALA A 39 -34.31 2.03 4.89
CA ALA A 39 -33.04 2.43 4.30
C ALA A 39 -33.21 3.02 2.89
N VAL A 40 -34.12 2.47 2.08
CA VAL A 40 -34.47 3.06 0.76
C VAL A 40 -35.04 4.45 0.91
N MET A 41 -36.00 4.67 1.82
CA MET A 41 -36.59 6.00 2.04
C MET A 41 -35.54 7.01 2.52
N GLU A 42 -34.62 6.61 3.38
CA GLU A 42 -33.53 7.48 3.85
C GLU A 42 -32.53 7.80 2.73
N ALA A 43 -32.32 6.86 1.79
CA ALA A 43 -31.41 7.01 0.65
C ALA A 43 -32.06 7.67 -0.59
N GLU A 44 -33.39 7.76 -0.67
CA GLU A 44 -34.15 8.31 -1.82
C GLU A 44 -33.60 9.67 -2.32
N PRO A 45 -33.21 10.64 -1.46
CA PRO A 45 -32.65 11.91 -1.91
C PRO A 45 -31.34 11.77 -2.70
N LEU A 46 -30.61 10.68 -2.49
CA LEU A 46 -29.29 10.43 -3.09
C LEU A 46 -29.40 9.48 -4.29
N ILE A 47 -30.20 8.41 -4.18
CA ILE A 47 -30.35 7.41 -5.25
C ILE A 47 -31.45 7.72 -6.26
N GLY A 48 -32.35 8.67 -5.95
CA GLY A 48 -33.50 9.01 -6.76
C GLY A 48 -34.71 8.10 -6.56
N ARG A 49 -35.78 8.38 -7.32
CA ARG A 49 -37.07 7.69 -7.24
C ARG A 49 -37.14 6.53 -8.22
N ALA A 50 -36.64 5.37 -7.80
CA ALA A 50 -36.90 4.10 -8.48
C ALA A 50 -37.86 3.25 -7.65
N PRO A 51 -38.65 2.33 -8.26
CA PRO A 51 -39.67 1.53 -7.57
C PRO A 51 -39.09 0.39 -6.71
N LEU A 52 -38.02 0.65 -5.97
CA LEU A 52 -37.33 -0.34 -5.15
C LEU A 52 -38.17 -0.76 -3.93
N GLU A 53 -38.95 0.16 -3.36
CA GLU A 53 -39.93 -0.17 -2.32
C GLU A 53 -40.98 -1.18 -2.82
N THR A 54 -41.50 -0.98 -4.03
CA THR A 54 -42.43 -1.91 -4.69
C THR A 54 -41.77 -3.26 -4.96
N ALA A 55 -40.49 -3.28 -5.34
CA ALA A 55 -39.74 -4.54 -5.47
C ALA A 55 -39.66 -5.28 -4.13
N PHE A 56 -39.40 -4.56 -3.03
CA PHE A 56 -39.37 -5.14 -1.69
C PHE A 56 -40.71 -5.74 -1.27
N ASP A 57 -41.84 -5.10 -1.57
CA ASP A 57 -43.16 -5.70 -1.32
C ASP A 57 -43.35 -7.04 -2.06
N LEU A 58 -42.86 -7.13 -3.29
CA LEU A 58 -42.90 -8.37 -4.08
C LEU A 58 -41.93 -9.45 -3.57
N LEU A 59 -40.82 -9.06 -2.92
CA LEU A 59 -39.85 -10.00 -2.34
C LEU A 59 -40.39 -10.78 -1.13
N ALA A 60 -41.45 -10.28 -0.49
CA ALA A 60 -42.08 -10.94 0.65
C ALA A 60 -42.73 -12.29 0.28
N ASP A 61 -43.21 -12.44 -0.96
CA ASP A 61 -43.83 -13.68 -1.45
C ASP A 61 -43.67 -13.83 -2.97
N ILE A 62 -42.71 -14.65 -3.38
CA ILE A 62 -42.46 -15.01 -4.79
C ILE A 62 -42.99 -16.41 -5.14
N SER A 63 -44.00 -16.92 -4.43
CA SER A 63 -44.56 -18.26 -4.66
C SER A 63 -45.16 -18.47 -6.05
N ASN A 64 -45.63 -17.40 -6.70
CA ASN A 64 -46.27 -17.46 -8.02
C ASN A 64 -45.33 -16.96 -9.13
N PHE A 65 -45.28 -17.68 -10.25
CA PHE A 65 -44.56 -17.29 -11.46
C PHE A 65 -44.91 -15.87 -11.94
N HIS A 66 -46.17 -15.44 -11.81
CA HIS A 66 -46.57 -14.07 -12.16
C HIS A 66 -45.88 -13.02 -11.29
N LYS A 67 -45.83 -13.24 -9.97
CA LYS A 67 -45.15 -12.35 -9.01
C LYS A 67 -43.64 -12.34 -9.24
N GLN A 68 -43.06 -13.49 -9.55
CA GLN A 68 -41.63 -13.60 -9.89
C GLN A 68 -41.29 -12.79 -11.15
N ARG A 69 -42.13 -12.86 -12.20
CA ARG A 69 -41.96 -12.08 -13.43
C ARG A 69 -42.17 -10.58 -13.20
N GLU A 70 -43.12 -10.22 -12.36
CA GLU A 70 -43.36 -8.82 -11.98
C GLU A 70 -42.18 -8.25 -11.20
N LEU A 71 -41.68 -8.98 -10.20
CA LEU A 71 -40.49 -8.63 -9.43
C LEU A 71 -39.29 -8.43 -10.35
N ASP A 72 -39.06 -9.35 -11.30
CA ASP A 72 -37.97 -9.25 -12.26
C ASP A 72 -38.06 -7.98 -13.11
N ARG A 73 -39.27 -7.63 -13.58
CA ARG A 73 -39.52 -6.39 -14.33
C ARG A 73 -39.22 -5.15 -13.48
N VAL A 74 -39.72 -5.10 -12.25
CA VAL A 74 -39.53 -3.94 -11.36
C VAL A 74 -38.06 -3.78 -10.98
N LEU A 75 -37.34 -4.88 -10.72
CA LEU A 75 -35.91 -4.85 -10.41
C LEU A 75 -35.07 -4.41 -11.61
N GLU A 76 -35.39 -4.85 -12.82
CA GLU A 76 -34.72 -4.38 -14.05
C GLU A 76 -34.96 -2.88 -14.28
N GLU A 77 -36.17 -2.39 -14.01
CA GLU A 77 -36.51 -0.97 -14.05
C GLU A 77 -35.70 -0.18 -13.01
N CYS A 78 -35.55 -0.71 -11.79
CA CYS A 78 -34.70 -0.10 -10.76
C CYS A 78 -33.24 0.01 -11.20
N ILE A 79 -32.67 -1.09 -11.71
CA ILE A 79 -31.27 -1.12 -12.20
C ILE A 79 -31.08 -0.10 -13.32
N THR A 80 -32.02 -0.03 -14.26
CA THR A 80 -31.97 0.91 -15.39
C THR A 80 -32.06 2.36 -14.90
N SER A 81 -32.97 2.64 -13.96
CA SER A 81 -33.14 3.97 -13.38
C SER A 81 -31.89 4.43 -12.63
N TYR A 82 -31.34 3.60 -11.74
CA TYR A 82 -30.13 3.93 -10.98
C TYR A 82 -28.89 4.09 -11.87
N ARG A 83 -28.76 3.29 -12.93
CA ARG A 83 -27.71 3.49 -13.94
C ARG A 83 -27.88 4.81 -14.67
N ALA A 84 -29.12 5.17 -15.03
CA ALA A 84 -29.40 6.45 -15.67
C ALA A 84 -29.03 7.63 -14.76
N GLU A 85 -29.35 7.57 -13.46
CA GLU A 85 -28.92 8.56 -12.46
C GLU A 85 -27.39 8.64 -12.34
N LEU A 86 -26.70 7.49 -12.24
CA LEU A 86 -25.24 7.42 -12.08
C LEU A 86 -24.48 8.12 -13.22
N TYR A 87 -24.99 8.07 -14.45
CA TYR A 87 -24.36 8.69 -15.61
C TYR A 87 -24.82 10.13 -15.87
N LYS A 88 -25.67 10.72 -15.01
CA LYS A 88 -26.01 12.14 -15.14
C LYS A 88 -24.78 13.01 -14.82
N PRO A 89 -24.50 14.06 -15.61
CA PRO A 89 -23.39 14.99 -15.34
C PRO A 89 -23.47 15.70 -13.98
N LEU A 90 -24.66 15.80 -13.40
CA LEU A 90 -24.90 16.47 -12.11
C LEU A 90 -24.44 15.63 -10.91
N VAL A 91 -24.29 14.31 -11.08
CA VAL A 91 -23.93 13.38 -9.99
C VAL A 91 -22.41 13.31 -9.91
N THR A 92 -21.83 14.33 -9.28
CA THR A 92 -20.37 14.46 -9.09
C THR A 92 -19.91 13.95 -7.74
N ASP A 93 -20.79 13.92 -6.73
CA ASP A 93 -20.45 13.50 -5.37
C ASP A 93 -20.08 12.00 -5.34
N PRO A 94 -18.83 11.64 -4.95
CA PRO A 94 -18.42 10.24 -4.89
C PRO A 94 -19.26 9.42 -3.90
N PHE A 95 -19.78 10.03 -2.83
CA PHE A 95 -20.63 9.33 -1.87
C PHE A 95 -21.97 8.92 -2.48
N GLN A 96 -22.65 9.87 -3.14
CA GLN A 96 -23.87 9.60 -3.90
C GLN A 96 -23.67 8.50 -4.96
N ARG A 97 -22.53 8.53 -5.67
CA ARG A 97 -22.18 7.51 -6.68
C ARG A 97 -22.02 6.13 -6.06
N LEU A 98 -21.33 6.03 -4.91
CA LEU A 98 -21.18 4.77 -4.20
C LEU A 98 -22.54 4.18 -3.81
N GLN A 99 -23.45 5.01 -3.26
CA GLN A 99 -24.80 4.56 -2.91
C GLN A 99 -25.62 4.08 -4.11
N LEU A 100 -25.52 4.75 -5.26
CA LEU A 100 -26.14 4.29 -6.51
C LEU A 100 -25.60 2.92 -6.93
N HIS A 101 -24.29 2.70 -6.83
CA HIS A 101 -23.71 1.38 -7.09
C HIS A 101 -24.21 0.32 -6.11
N GLU A 102 -24.31 0.64 -4.81
CA GLU A 102 -24.86 -0.25 -3.79
C GLU A 102 -26.32 -0.62 -4.05
N ALA A 103 -27.14 0.33 -4.48
CA ALA A 103 -28.53 0.09 -4.87
C ALA A 103 -28.63 -0.82 -6.11
N ILE A 104 -27.77 -0.61 -7.12
CA ILE A 104 -27.70 -1.49 -8.30
C ILE A 104 -27.28 -2.91 -7.91
N MET A 105 -26.29 -3.04 -7.03
CA MET A 105 -25.85 -4.34 -6.52
C MET A 105 -26.98 -5.07 -5.80
N ALA A 106 -27.72 -4.38 -4.92
CA ALA A 106 -28.85 -4.96 -4.21
C ALA A 106 -29.98 -5.40 -5.15
N ALA A 107 -30.37 -4.53 -6.08
CA ALA A 107 -31.42 -4.85 -7.05
C ALA A 107 -31.04 -6.05 -7.92
N GLY A 108 -29.81 -6.07 -8.45
CA GLY A 108 -29.34 -7.17 -9.30
C GLY A 108 -29.06 -8.47 -8.54
N TYR A 109 -28.74 -8.40 -7.24
CA TYR A 109 -28.68 -9.56 -6.35
C TYR A 109 -30.06 -10.22 -6.25
N TYR A 110 -31.09 -9.46 -5.86
CA TYR A 110 -32.45 -9.99 -5.71
C TYR A 110 -33.05 -10.47 -7.03
N GLN A 111 -32.73 -9.80 -8.14
CA GLN A 111 -33.20 -10.18 -9.47
C GLN A 111 -32.74 -11.60 -9.84
N ARG A 112 -31.49 -11.94 -9.51
CA ARG A 112 -30.90 -13.26 -9.79
C ARG A 112 -31.28 -14.29 -8.74
N SER A 113 -31.35 -13.90 -7.47
CA SER A 113 -31.75 -14.79 -6.37
C SER A 113 -33.21 -15.25 -6.47
N SER A 114 -34.07 -14.45 -7.10
CA SER A 114 -35.47 -14.83 -7.32
C SER A 114 -35.65 -15.89 -8.41
N ARG A 115 -34.69 -16.06 -9.33
CA ARG A 115 -34.80 -16.96 -10.49
C ARG A 115 -34.30 -18.36 -10.17
N THR A 116 -35.14 -19.37 -10.42
CA THR A 116 -34.78 -20.79 -10.21
C THR A 116 -33.90 -21.36 -11.33
N SER A 117 -33.87 -20.74 -12.50
CA SER A 117 -33.08 -21.17 -13.67
C SER A 117 -31.61 -20.71 -13.63
N VAL A 118 -31.26 -19.90 -12.65
CA VAL A 118 -29.95 -19.28 -12.54
C VAL A 118 -28.98 -20.19 -11.79
N LEU A 119 -27.71 -20.21 -12.20
CA LEU A 119 -26.67 -21.02 -11.55
C LEU A 119 -26.52 -20.64 -10.07
N LYS A 120 -26.24 -21.62 -9.22
CA LYS A 120 -25.93 -21.38 -7.80
C LYS A 120 -24.78 -20.36 -7.71
N GLY A 121 -24.99 -19.29 -6.93
CA GLY A 121 -24.00 -18.25 -6.71
C GLY A 121 -23.97 -17.12 -7.75
N GLU A 122 -24.81 -17.15 -8.79
CA GLU A 122 -24.82 -16.08 -9.80
C GLU A 122 -25.27 -14.71 -9.24
N SER A 123 -26.15 -14.69 -8.23
CA SER A 123 -26.53 -13.45 -7.56
C SER A 123 -25.35 -12.82 -6.84
N VAL A 124 -24.55 -13.63 -6.14
CA VAL A 124 -23.28 -13.22 -5.52
C VAL A 124 -22.28 -12.79 -6.59
N ARG A 125 -22.13 -13.58 -7.68
CA ARG A 125 -21.24 -13.27 -8.80
C ARG A 125 -21.53 -11.90 -9.39
N PHE A 126 -22.81 -11.58 -9.58
CA PHE A 126 -23.22 -10.27 -10.10
C PHE A 126 -22.75 -9.13 -9.20
N VAL A 127 -22.97 -9.23 -7.89
CA VAL A 127 -22.55 -8.21 -6.92
C VAL A 127 -21.04 -8.02 -6.96
N LEU A 128 -20.28 -9.11 -6.86
CA LEU A 128 -18.81 -9.06 -6.89
C LEU A 128 -18.27 -8.56 -8.22
N HIS A 129 -18.93 -8.88 -9.33
CA HIS A 129 -18.58 -8.39 -10.67
C HIS A 129 -18.86 -6.89 -10.77
N HIS A 130 -20.04 -6.43 -10.40
CA HIS A 130 -20.39 -5.00 -10.41
C HIS A 130 -19.45 -4.19 -9.54
N TYR A 131 -19.09 -4.68 -8.36
CA TYR A 131 -18.07 -4.05 -7.53
C TYR A 131 -16.71 -3.98 -8.25
N ASN A 132 -16.21 -5.11 -8.77
CA ASN A 132 -14.88 -5.18 -9.35
C ASN A 132 -14.74 -4.48 -10.71
N PHE A 133 -15.82 -4.32 -11.47
CA PHE A 133 -15.79 -3.75 -12.82
C PHE A 133 -16.42 -2.37 -12.89
N ASP A 134 -17.57 -2.14 -12.26
CA ASP A 134 -18.27 -0.85 -12.34
C ASP A 134 -17.76 0.11 -11.26
N VAL A 135 -17.81 -0.28 -9.98
CA VAL A 135 -17.38 0.59 -8.87
C VAL A 135 -15.89 0.93 -8.97
N ARG A 136 -15.05 -0.06 -9.30
CA ARG A 136 -13.60 0.14 -9.47
C ARG A 136 -13.22 1.03 -10.66
N ARG A 137 -14.09 1.17 -11.65
CA ARG A 137 -13.86 2.09 -12.79
C ARG A 137 -14.44 3.48 -12.54
N ASP A 138 -15.18 3.67 -11.46
CA ASP A 138 -15.71 4.98 -11.10
C ASP A 138 -14.58 5.91 -10.65
N THR A 139 -14.13 6.77 -11.56
CA THR A 139 -12.98 7.65 -11.32
C THR A 139 -13.23 8.66 -10.21
N SER A 140 -14.49 9.02 -9.94
CA SER A 140 -14.81 9.99 -8.88
C SER A 140 -14.60 9.36 -7.51
N ILE A 141 -15.04 8.11 -7.34
CA ILE A 141 -14.81 7.34 -6.12
C ILE A 141 -13.32 7.02 -5.97
N THR A 142 -12.69 6.41 -6.99
CA THR A 142 -11.30 5.97 -6.86
C THR A 142 -10.32 7.12 -6.67
N ARG A 143 -10.54 8.27 -7.34
CA ARG A 143 -9.69 9.45 -7.17
C ARG A 143 -9.84 10.06 -5.79
N THR A 144 -11.07 10.16 -5.27
CA THR A 144 -11.29 10.70 -3.92
C THR A 144 -10.58 9.84 -2.88
N VAL A 145 -10.72 8.51 -2.95
CA VAL A 145 -10.06 7.60 -2.01
C VAL A 145 -8.54 7.63 -2.16
N HIS A 146 -8.03 7.63 -3.41
CA HIS A 146 -6.59 7.76 -3.67
C HIS A 146 -6.03 9.06 -3.06
N ASN A 147 -6.72 10.18 -3.27
CA ASN A 147 -6.27 11.47 -2.76
C ASN A 147 -6.26 11.48 -1.23
N THR A 148 -7.30 10.97 -0.58
CA THR A 148 -7.38 10.90 0.90
C THR A 148 -6.28 10.05 1.50
N LEU A 149 -5.97 8.89 0.91
CA LEU A 149 -5.00 7.94 1.47
C LEU A 149 -3.55 8.21 1.07
N TYR A 150 -3.33 8.75 -0.13
CA TYR A 150 -1.99 8.89 -0.73
C TYR A 150 -1.55 10.36 -0.86
N GLU A 151 -2.35 11.21 -1.52
CA GLU A 151 -1.91 12.56 -1.95
C GLU A 151 -2.11 13.65 -0.89
N SER A 152 -3.35 13.91 -0.46
CA SER A 152 -3.69 15.02 0.43
C SER A 152 -3.26 14.76 1.86
N ARG A 153 -3.27 13.49 2.29
CA ARG A 153 -3.00 13.04 3.66
C ARG A 153 -3.86 13.76 4.71
N THR A 154 -4.95 14.37 4.27
CA THR A 154 -5.91 15.09 5.10
C THR A 154 -7.27 14.47 4.84
N SER A 155 -7.90 14.00 5.91
CA SER A 155 -9.26 13.52 5.83
C SER A 155 -10.22 14.70 5.99
N THR A 156 -11.15 14.80 5.05
CA THR A 156 -12.36 15.63 5.21
C THR A 156 -13.49 14.74 5.70
N SER A 157 -14.48 15.31 6.38
CA SER A 157 -15.65 14.56 6.86
C SER A 157 -16.39 13.80 5.75
N GLU A 158 -16.40 14.35 4.54
CA GLU A 158 -17.02 13.71 3.36
C GLU A 158 -16.19 12.52 2.88
N SER A 159 -14.86 12.67 2.80
CA SER A 159 -13.97 11.57 2.43
C SER A 159 -13.94 10.46 3.48
N ASP A 160 -14.05 10.82 4.76
CA ASP A 160 -14.12 9.88 5.88
C ASP A 160 -15.40 9.04 5.81
N LYS A 161 -16.52 9.68 5.48
CA LYS A 161 -17.79 8.98 5.27
C LYS A 161 -17.72 8.03 4.08
N LEU A 162 -17.17 8.47 2.95
CA LEU A 162 -16.99 7.62 1.77
C LEU A 162 -16.09 6.42 2.07
N LEU A 163 -14.94 6.65 2.71
CA LEU A 163 -13.97 5.62 3.03
C LEU A 163 -14.54 4.63 4.05
N GLY A 164 -15.28 5.11 5.06
CA GLY A 164 -15.96 4.27 6.03
C GLY A 164 -16.96 3.31 5.37
N ASP A 165 -17.86 3.84 4.54
CA ASP A 165 -18.86 3.03 3.84
C ASP A 165 -18.20 2.02 2.88
N LEU A 166 -17.16 2.44 2.16
CA LEU A 166 -16.41 1.58 1.25
C LEU A 166 -15.69 0.43 1.99
N LEU A 167 -15.06 0.71 3.14
CA LEU A 167 -14.37 -0.31 3.94
C LEU A 167 -15.37 -1.33 4.50
N LEU A 168 -16.52 -0.87 4.98
CA LEU A 168 -17.58 -1.76 5.46
C LEU A 168 -18.15 -2.60 4.33
N LEU A 169 -18.35 -2.02 3.15
CA LEU A 169 -18.77 -2.73 1.95
C LEU A 169 -17.76 -3.80 1.54
N GLU A 170 -16.47 -3.48 1.48
CA GLU A 170 -15.42 -4.45 1.16
C GLU A 170 -15.35 -5.60 2.17
N ARG A 171 -15.51 -5.32 3.46
CA ARG A 171 -15.60 -6.35 4.50
C ARG A 171 -16.80 -7.26 4.29
N ARG A 172 -17.96 -6.70 3.95
CA ARG A 172 -19.14 -7.49 3.63
C ARG A 172 -18.95 -8.37 2.40
N LEU A 173 -18.35 -7.81 1.35
CA LEU A 173 -18.23 -8.48 0.06
C LEU A 173 -17.13 -9.55 0.05
N PHE A 174 -15.97 -9.24 0.61
CA PHE A 174 -14.76 -10.06 0.48
C PHE A 174 -14.24 -10.60 1.82
N GLY A 175 -14.55 -9.97 2.95
CA GLY A 175 -14.08 -10.40 4.28
C GLY A 175 -12.55 -10.55 4.32
N ARG A 176 -12.07 -11.76 4.61
CA ARG A 176 -10.62 -12.07 4.60
C ARG A 176 -9.98 -12.04 3.21
N MET A 177 -10.79 -12.13 2.14
CA MET A 177 -10.34 -12.18 0.74
C MET A 177 -10.12 -10.79 0.13
N ARG A 178 -10.18 -9.71 0.91
CA ARG A 178 -10.08 -8.33 0.41
C ARG A 178 -8.80 -8.03 -0.37
N PHE A 179 -7.69 -8.65 0.01
CA PHE A 179 -6.41 -8.48 -0.68
C PHE A 179 -6.22 -9.45 -1.84
N ALA A 180 -7.17 -10.35 -2.09
CA ALA A 180 -7.10 -11.26 -3.22
C ALA A 180 -6.91 -10.47 -4.53
N PRO A 181 -6.06 -10.96 -5.44
CA PRO A 181 -5.72 -10.22 -6.64
C PRO A 181 -6.92 -10.14 -7.59
N THR A 182 -7.36 -8.92 -7.88
CA THR A 182 -8.35 -8.65 -8.94
C THR A 182 -7.60 -8.24 -10.20
N SER A 183 -7.75 -9.01 -11.28
CA SER A 183 -7.03 -8.77 -12.56
C SER A 183 -5.50 -8.67 -12.39
N GLY A 184 -4.93 -9.47 -11.48
CA GLY A 184 -3.48 -9.54 -11.24
C GLY A 184 -2.93 -8.43 -10.33
N ARG A 185 -3.77 -7.56 -9.77
CA ARG A 185 -3.35 -6.52 -8.81
C ARG A 185 -4.03 -6.70 -7.47
N GLN A 186 -3.28 -6.46 -6.40
CA GLN A 186 -3.81 -6.43 -5.05
C GLN A 186 -4.05 -5.00 -4.61
N TRP A 187 -5.10 -4.82 -3.81
CA TRP A 187 -5.61 -3.52 -3.40
C TRP A 187 -5.74 -3.51 -1.88
N PHE A 188 -5.27 -2.43 -1.26
CA PHE A 188 -5.53 -2.21 0.16
C PHE A 188 -7.02 -1.92 0.38
N VAL A 189 -7.52 -1.03 -0.46
CA VAL A 189 -8.90 -0.58 -0.60
C VAL A 189 -9.04 -0.04 -2.02
N LEU A 190 -10.26 0.15 -2.51
CA LEU A 190 -10.49 0.77 -3.82
C LEU A 190 -9.69 2.07 -4.00
N GLY A 191 -8.86 2.16 -5.04
CA GLY A 191 -8.07 3.36 -5.34
C GLY A 191 -6.66 3.42 -4.71
N LEU A 192 -6.31 2.48 -3.83
CA LEU A 192 -4.94 2.34 -3.30
C LEU A 192 -4.41 0.92 -3.51
N SER A 193 -3.40 0.78 -4.37
CA SER A 193 -2.78 -0.53 -4.59
C SER A 193 -1.90 -0.91 -3.39
N LEU A 194 -1.81 -2.20 -3.09
CA LEU A 194 -0.80 -2.68 -2.13
C LEU A 194 0.63 -2.35 -2.59
N ASP A 195 0.87 -2.28 -3.90
CA ASP A 195 2.18 -1.95 -4.48
C ASP A 195 2.63 -0.50 -4.17
N ASP A 196 1.69 0.38 -3.81
CA ASP A 196 1.96 1.77 -3.45
C ASP A 196 2.43 1.90 -1.99
N ILE A 197 2.23 0.87 -1.16
CA ILE A 197 2.60 0.84 0.26
C ILE A 197 3.95 0.12 0.41
N LYS A 198 5.04 0.88 0.38
CA LYS A 198 6.41 0.31 0.32
C LYS A 198 7.17 0.39 1.63
N THR A 199 6.91 1.43 2.43
CA THR A 199 7.68 1.72 3.65
C THR A 199 6.87 1.47 4.92
N GLU A 200 7.55 1.30 6.05
CA GLU A 200 6.89 1.24 7.38
C GLU A 200 6.03 2.48 7.64
N ALA A 201 6.51 3.66 7.21
CA ALA A 201 5.79 4.90 7.33
C ALA A 201 4.50 4.92 6.48
N ASP A 202 4.50 4.28 5.31
CA ASP A 202 3.29 4.14 4.49
C ASP A 202 2.26 3.23 5.17
N VAL A 203 2.72 2.12 5.77
CA VAL A 203 1.85 1.18 6.49
C VAL A 203 1.18 1.86 7.68
N HIS A 204 1.96 2.47 8.58
CA HIS A 204 1.41 3.19 9.73
C HIS A 204 0.55 4.36 9.30
N ARG A 205 0.95 5.12 8.26
CA ARG A 205 0.11 6.22 7.72
C ARG A 205 -1.29 5.75 7.37
N VAL A 206 -1.41 4.66 6.62
CA VAL A 206 -2.71 4.19 6.13
C VAL A 206 -3.52 3.55 7.26
N LEU A 207 -2.89 2.76 8.14
CA LEU A 207 -3.56 2.08 9.24
C LEU A 207 -3.95 3.01 10.41
N ASP A 208 -3.22 4.11 10.62
CA ASP A 208 -3.49 5.06 11.70
C ASP A 208 -4.59 6.08 11.37
N ILE A 209 -5.10 6.12 10.13
CA ILE A 209 -6.26 6.94 9.79
C ILE A 209 -7.45 6.48 10.65
N PRO A 210 -8.12 7.39 11.38
CA PRO A 210 -9.19 7.01 12.33
C PRO A 210 -10.27 6.13 11.70
N VAL A 211 -10.73 6.47 10.50
CA VAL A 211 -11.75 5.71 9.75
C VAL A 211 -11.26 4.32 9.35
N VAL A 212 -9.99 4.19 8.95
CA VAL A 212 -9.40 2.89 8.61
C VAL A 212 -9.30 2.01 9.86
N LYS A 213 -8.94 2.60 11.00
CA LYS A 213 -8.86 1.91 12.28
C LYS A 213 -10.23 1.45 12.79
N GLU A 214 -11.26 2.27 12.60
CA GLU A 214 -12.62 1.98 13.05
C GLU A 214 -13.34 0.97 12.13
N HIS A 215 -13.25 1.14 10.82
CA HIS A 215 -14.05 0.38 9.86
C HIS A 215 -13.26 -0.66 9.07
N GLY A 216 -11.94 -0.59 9.03
CA GLY A 216 -11.10 -1.45 8.18
C GLY A 216 -10.82 -2.85 8.70
N ASN A 217 -10.93 -3.11 10.02
CA ASN A 217 -10.65 -4.41 10.65
C ASN A 217 -9.34 -5.07 10.14
N PHE A 218 -8.22 -4.37 10.28
CA PHE A 218 -6.91 -4.86 9.86
C PHE A 218 -6.07 -5.28 11.07
N GLU A 219 -5.36 -6.39 10.94
CA GLU A 219 -4.36 -6.83 11.91
C GLU A 219 -2.96 -6.64 11.35
N MET A 220 -2.07 -6.09 12.18
CA MET A 220 -0.64 -5.96 11.88
C MET A 220 0.15 -6.92 12.76
N ARG A 221 0.98 -7.76 12.14
CA ARG A 221 1.95 -8.63 12.81
C ARG A 221 3.36 -8.25 12.40
N GLU A 222 4.24 -8.21 13.39
CA GLU A 222 5.65 -7.95 13.18
C GLU A 222 6.43 -9.26 13.36
N GLU A 223 7.08 -9.71 12.31
CA GLU A 223 7.97 -10.88 12.34
C GLU A 223 9.42 -10.42 12.30
N ASP A 224 10.18 -10.78 13.33
CA ASP A 224 11.60 -10.53 13.40
C ASP A 224 12.37 -11.51 12.48
N SER A 225 12.55 -11.10 11.23
CA SER A 225 13.27 -11.87 10.20
C SER A 225 14.81 -11.78 10.32
N GLY A 226 15.34 -11.73 11.55
CA GLY A 226 16.78 -11.74 11.85
C GLY A 226 17.35 -10.45 12.45
N LYS A 227 18.67 -10.26 12.33
CA LYS A 227 19.42 -9.15 12.98
C LYS A 227 19.22 -7.79 12.32
N LEU A 228 19.09 -7.75 11.00
CA LEU A 228 19.06 -6.50 10.21
C LEU A 228 17.69 -6.18 9.63
N TRP A 229 16.74 -7.11 9.68
CA TRP A 229 15.47 -7.00 8.96
C TRP A 229 14.31 -7.32 9.89
N LYS A 230 13.25 -6.51 9.77
CA LYS A 230 11.94 -6.71 10.35
C LYS A 230 10.96 -6.89 9.18
N LYS A 231 9.99 -7.79 9.32
CA LYS A 231 8.92 -7.98 8.35
C LYS A 231 7.62 -7.55 9.00
N ILE A 232 6.94 -6.59 8.38
CA ILE A 232 5.59 -6.21 8.78
C ILE A 232 4.63 -6.93 7.85
N ILE A 233 3.67 -7.63 8.45
CA ILE A 233 2.63 -8.37 7.74
C ILE A 233 1.29 -7.74 8.14
N VAL A 234 0.57 -7.20 7.16
CA VAL A 234 -0.80 -6.71 7.36
C VAL A 234 -1.75 -7.68 6.66
N PHE A 235 -2.79 -8.11 7.34
CA PHE A 235 -3.85 -8.92 6.76
C PHE A 235 -5.23 -8.45 7.26
N PRO A 236 -6.29 -8.65 6.46
CA PRO A 236 -7.65 -8.41 6.92
C PRO A 236 -7.99 -9.38 8.07
N GLY A 237 -8.53 -8.85 9.16
CA GLY A 237 -8.94 -9.65 10.31
C GLY A 237 -10.11 -10.59 9.98
N PRO A 238 -10.36 -11.60 10.85
CA PRO A 238 -11.53 -12.46 10.70
C PRO A 238 -12.82 -11.65 10.92
N GLU A 239 -13.83 -11.92 10.11
CA GLU A 239 -15.17 -11.34 10.26
C GLU A 239 -16.12 -12.33 10.99
N PRO A 240 -17.08 -11.85 11.78
CA PRO A 240 -18.02 -12.71 12.51
C PRO A 240 -19.03 -13.41 11.60
N ILE A 241 -19.29 -12.84 10.42
CA ILE A 241 -20.22 -13.35 9.43
C ILE A 241 -19.41 -13.65 8.18
N SER A 242 -19.74 -14.74 7.48
CA SER A 242 -19.13 -15.06 6.19
C SER A 242 -19.34 -13.92 5.20
N SER A 243 -18.34 -13.69 4.37
CA SER A 243 -18.43 -12.72 3.28
C SER A 243 -19.21 -13.28 2.09
N PHE A 244 -19.71 -12.41 1.22
CA PHE A 244 -20.32 -12.82 -0.05
C PHE A 244 -19.40 -13.74 -0.87
N SER A 245 -18.10 -13.40 -0.94
CA SER A 245 -17.11 -14.21 -1.66
C SER A 245 -16.94 -15.62 -1.09
N GLU A 246 -17.09 -15.79 0.23
CA GLU A 246 -17.01 -17.08 0.89
C GLU A 246 -18.27 -17.91 0.67
N ASP A 247 -19.45 -17.31 0.85
CA ASP A 247 -20.74 -18.00 0.65
C ASP A 247 -21.02 -18.34 -0.82
N GLY A 248 -20.44 -17.59 -1.75
CA GLY A 248 -20.50 -17.85 -3.18
C GLY A 248 -19.56 -18.95 -3.66
N ASP A 249 -18.78 -19.59 -2.76
CA ASP A 249 -17.77 -20.59 -3.09
C ASP A 249 -16.65 -20.06 -4.04
N PHE A 250 -16.43 -18.74 -4.11
CA PHE A 250 -15.42 -18.12 -5.01
C PHE A 250 -13.99 -18.16 -4.44
N ALA A 251 -13.82 -18.59 -3.18
CA ALA A 251 -12.57 -18.48 -2.45
C ALA A 251 -11.53 -19.59 -2.73
N MET A 252 -11.86 -20.63 -3.51
CA MET A 252 -11.14 -21.91 -3.44
C MET A 252 -9.70 -21.94 -4.00
N SER A 253 -9.17 -20.86 -4.59
CA SER A 253 -7.85 -20.91 -5.25
C SER A 253 -6.94 -19.71 -5.01
N VAL A 254 -7.12 -18.96 -3.93
CA VAL A 254 -6.20 -17.85 -3.60
C VAL A 254 -5.14 -18.33 -2.61
N SER A 255 -3.88 -18.10 -2.94
CA SER A 255 -2.75 -18.41 -2.06
C SER A 255 -2.81 -17.53 -0.80
N GLU A 256 -2.51 -18.09 0.37
CA GLU A 256 -2.44 -17.33 1.63
C GLU A 256 -1.44 -16.16 1.55
N LYS A 257 -0.42 -16.27 0.69
CA LYS A 257 0.54 -15.18 0.45
C LYS A 257 -0.11 -13.97 -0.22
N ASP A 258 -1.15 -14.20 -1.01
CA ASP A 258 -1.86 -13.14 -1.74
C ASP A 258 -2.96 -12.50 -0.87
N LEU A 259 -3.16 -12.98 0.36
CA LEU A 259 -4.12 -12.43 1.31
C LEU A 259 -3.47 -11.50 2.34
N ARG A 260 -2.17 -11.18 2.17
CA ARG A 260 -1.41 -10.37 3.11
C ARG A 260 -0.48 -9.40 2.39
N LEU A 261 -0.31 -8.22 2.96
CA LEU A 261 0.72 -7.26 2.58
C LEU A 261 1.99 -7.59 3.36
N GLU A 262 3.10 -7.82 2.66
CA GLU A 262 4.41 -8.06 3.29
C GLU A 262 5.37 -6.89 3.00
N CYS A 263 5.73 -6.13 4.02
CA CYS A 263 6.76 -5.09 3.93
C CYS A 263 8.03 -5.56 4.64
N ARG A 264 9.14 -5.66 3.91
CA ARG A 264 10.46 -5.94 4.49
C ARG A 264 11.18 -4.62 4.78
N ILE A 265 11.49 -4.38 6.04
CA ILE A 265 12.09 -3.14 6.53
C ILE A 265 13.46 -3.43 7.14
N GLN A 266 14.43 -2.56 6.90
CA GLN A 266 15.72 -2.62 7.55
C GLN A 266 15.58 -2.11 8.98
N LYS A 267 15.98 -2.91 9.97
CA LYS A 267 16.02 -2.47 11.37
C LYS A 267 16.97 -1.29 11.51
N PRO A 268 16.65 -0.29 12.36
CA PRO A 268 17.66 0.70 12.73
C PRO A 268 18.89 -0.03 13.25
N ALA A 269 20.08 0.45 12.87
CA ALA A 269 21.31 -0.14 13.38
C ALA A 269 21.23 -0.15 14.92
N PRO A 270 21.57 -1.27 15.59
CA PRO A 270 21.55 -1.30 17.04
C PRO A 270 22.41 -0.13 17.56
N PRO A 271 21.98 0.56 18.62
CA PRO A 271 22.81 1.61 19.20
C PRO A 271 24.18 1.01 19.50
N MET A 272 25.24 1.61 18.95
CA MET A 272 26.60 1.11 19.18
C MET A 272 26.85 1.00 20.68
N GLU A 273 27.13 -0.22 21.12
CA GLU A 273 27.55 -0.46 22.50
C GLU A 273 28.79 0.39 22.78
N PHE A 274 28.99 0.74 24.06
CA PHE A 274 30.11 1.58 24.46
C PHE A 274 31.45 1.02 23.95
N TRP A 275 31.64 -0.30 24.00
CA TRP A 275 32.84 -0.98 23.51
C TRP A 275 33.02 -0.89 21.99
N ASP A 276 31.94 -0.95 21.23
CA ASP A 276 32.01 -0.80 19.78
C ASP A 276 32.34 0.63 19.38
N ARG A 277 31.82 1.62 20.11
CA ARG A 277 32.26 3.02 19.95
C ARG A 277 33.74 3.20 20.27
N VAL A 278 34.24 2.58 21.35
CA VAL A 278 35.66 2.64 21.71
C VAL A 278 36.53 1.98 20.64
N LYS A 279 36.14 0.79 20.14
CA LYS A 279 36.83 0.11 19.05
C LYS A 279 36.84 0.93 17.76
N ASP A 280 35.70 1.48 17.34
CA ASP A 280 35.62 2.34 16.15
C ASP A 280 36.51 3.57 16.28
N THR A 281 36.50 4.20 17.46
CA THR A 281 37.34 5.37 17.75
C THR A 281 38.83 5.00 17.75
N LEU A 282 39.22 3.90 18.41
CA LEU A 282 40.59 3.38 18.38
C LEU A 282 41.04 3.02 16.97
N LEU A 283 40.15 2.43 16.17
CA LEU A 283 40.45 2.04 14.78
C LEU A 283 40.65 3.27 13.91
N ARG A 284 39.82 4.32 14.08
CA ARG A 284 40.04 5.63 13.43
C ARG A 284 41.36 6.26 13.86
N TYR A 285 41.66 6.28 15.16
CA TYR A 285 42.95 6.79 15.65
C TYR A 285 44.13 5.98 15.12
N TRP A 286 44.00 4.66 15.05
CA TRP A 286 45.04 3.77 14.54
C TRP A 286 45.26 3.98 13.05
N VAL A 287 44.20 4.15 12.26
CA VAL A 287 44.30 4.49 10.82
C VAL A 287 44.96 5.86 10.62
N ILE A 288 44.62 6.87 11.44
CA ILE A 288 45.26 8.19 11.39
C ILE A 288 46.73 8.11 11.83
N TRP A 289 47.03 7.36 12.87
CA TRP A 289 48.39 7.18 13.35
C TRP A 289 49.23 6.43 12.31
N PHE A 290 48.68 5.38 11.71
CA PHE A 290 49.33 4.60 10.67
C PHE A 290 49.58 5.43 9.40
N SER A 291 48.63 6.29 9.01
CA SER A 291 48.84 7.19 7.88
C SER A 291 49.92 8.25 8.15
N LEU A 292 49.96 8.81 9.37
CA LEU A 292 51.03 9.72 9.81
C LEU A 292 52.39 9.01 9.88
N TRP A 293 52.42 7.76 10.33
CA TRP A 293 53.62 6.95 10.41
C TRP A 293 54.19 6.66 9.02
N ILE A 294 53.34 6.27 8.05
CA ILE A 294 53.74 6.11 6.64
C ILE A 294 54.27 7.43 6.07
N MET A 295 53.59 8.54 6.31
CA MET A 295 54.04 9.87 5.87
C MET A 295 55.42 10.23 6.43
N PHE A 296 55.67 9.92 7.71
CA PHE A 296 56.97 10.16 8.35
C PHE A 296 58.09 9.33 7.67
N PHE A 297 57.86 8.04 7.42
CA PHE A 297 58.85 7.20 6.74
C PHE A 297 59.10 7.60 5.28
N MET A 298 58.07 8.08 4.57
CA MET A 298 58.26 8.66 3.24
C MET A 298 59.16 9.91 3.27
N VAL A 299 59.02 10.76 4.30
CA VAL A 299 59.88 11.94 4.46
C VAL A 299 61.31 11.54 4.83
N ASP A 300 61.51 10.48 5.61
CA ASP A 300 62.86 10.01 5.97
C ASP A 300 63.65 9.52 4.76
N GLU A 301 63.04 8.86 3.76
CA GLU A 301 63.77 8.51 2.52
C GLU A 301 64.30 9.75 1.79
N GLU A 302 63.50 10.82 1.71
CA GLU A 302 63.92 12.10 1.13
C GLU A 302 65.00 12.80 1.98
N ILE A 303 64.90 12.75 3.31
CA ILE A 303 65.92 13.35 4.18
C ILE A 303 67.22 12.56 4.10
N ILE A 304 67.18 11.22 4.11
CA ILE A 304 68.37 10.37 4.01
C ILE A 304 69.09 10.62 2.68
N THR A 305 68.35 10.73 1.57
CA THR A 305 68.93 11.01 0.24
C THR A 305 69.56 12.40 0.17
N VAL A 306 68.90 13.44 0.67
CA VAL A 306 69.44 14.81 0.73
C VAL A 306 70.69 14.87 1.63
N THR A 307 70.67 14.22 2.78
CA THR A 307 71.80 14.21 3.72
C THR A 307 73.00 13.48 3.13
N ALA A 308 72.77 12.36 2.42
CA ALA A 308 73.82 11.64 1.71
C ALA A 308 74.48 12.49 0.60
N LEU A 309 73.68 13.25 -0.16
CA LEU A 309 74.19 14.18 -1.18
C LEU A 309 75.05 15.30 -0.58
N ILE A 310 74.60 15.90 0.53
CA ILE A 310 75.36 16.94 1.24
C ILE A 310 76.69 16.36 1.75
N PHE A 311 76.67 15.17 2.34
CA PHE A 311 77.87 14.53 2.86
C PHE A 311 78.87 14.16 1.76
N LEU A 312 78.39 13.63 0.63
CA LEU A 312 79.23 13.36 -0.54
C LEU A 312 79.86 14.64 -1.09
N LYS A 313 79.07 15.71 -1.24
CA LYS A 313 79.56 17.00 -1.72
C LYS A 313 80.58 17.59 -0.76
N TRP A 314 80.33 17.55 0.55
CA TRP A 314 81.26 18.02 1.58
C TRP A 314 82.58 17.25 1.56
N ARG A 315 82.52 15.92 1.42
CA ARG A 315 83.71 15.09 1.28
C ARG A 315 84.51 15.44 0.02
N GLN A 316 83.81 15.70 -1.09
CA GLN A 316 84.45 16.12 -2.34
C GLN A 316 85.15 17.47 -2.20
N THR A 317 84.54 18.46 -1.55
CA THR A 317 85.20 19.75 -1.26
C THR A 317 86.42 19.58 -0.36
N ARG A 318 86.35 18.70 0.64
CA ARG A 318 87.48 18.47 1.55
C ARG A 318 88.68 17.83 0.85
N ILE A 319 88.44 16.88 -0.05
CA ILE A 319 89.49 16.28 -0.89
C ILE A 319 90.12 17.34 -1.80
N LEU A 320 89.32 18.21 -2.42
CA LEU A 320 89.82 19.30 -3.26
C LEU A 320 90.65 20.30 -2.45
N GLU A 321 90.27 20.59 -1.21
CA GLU A 321 91.01 21.49 -0.32
C GLU A 321 92.35 20.89 0.12
N GLU A 322 92.39 19.59 0.43
CA GLU A 322 93.63 18.86 0.70
C GLU A 322 94.56 18.79 -0.53
N GLU A 323 94.01 18.57 -1.73
CA GLU A 323 94.78 18.60 -2.97
C GLU A 323 95.30 20.02 -3.28
N ALA A 324 94.51 21.06 -3.01
CA ALA A 324 94.92 22.46 -3.17
C ALA A 324 96.11 22.81 -2.27
N GLN A 325 96.07 22.36 -1.01
CA GLN A 325 97.18 22.57 -0.07
C GLN A 325 98.43 21.80 -0.50
N LYS A 326 98.30 20.54 -0.94
CA LYS A 326 99.45 19.73 -1.38
C LYS A 326 100.10 20.25 -2.66
N THR A 327 99.33 20.84 -3.56
CA THR A 327 99.83 21.32 -4.88
C THR A 327 100.19 22.80 -4.90
N GLY A 328 100.15 23.49 -3.74
CA GLY A 328 100.48 24.92 -3.66
C GLY A 328 99.52 25.81 -4.46
N GLY A 329 98.24 25.42 -4.56
CA GLY A 329 97.19 26.21 -5.21
C GLY A 329 96.90 25.87 -6.69
N LYS A 330 97.48 24.80 -7.26
CA LYS A 330 97.13 24.32 -8.61
C LYS A 330 96.33 23.03 -8.56
N VAL A 331 95.04 23.14 -8.24
CA VAL A 331 94.11 22.03 -8.42
C VAL A 331 93.74 21.96 -9.90
N TYR A 332 94.24 20.94 -10.60
CA TYR A 332 93.75 20.61 -11.94
C TYR A 332 92.41 19.92 -11.79
N ILE A 333 91.31 20.67 -11.92
CA ILE A 333 90.01 20.06 -12.17
C ILE A 333 90.13 19.43 -13.56
N ALA A 334 90.33 18.11 -13.59
CA ALA A 334 90.08 17.33 -14.80
C ALA A 334 88.57 17.43 -15.07
N SER A 335 88.14 18.51 -15.73
CA SER A 335 86.87 18.51 -16.40
C SER A 335 87.00 17.50 -17.54
N ALA A 336 86.63 16.26 -17.24
CA ALA A 336 86.16 15.37 -18.28
C ALA A 336 84.93 16.06 -18.88
N SER A 337 85.15 16.96 -19.83
CA SER A 337 84.18 17.24 -20.86
C SER A 337 84.03 15.94 -21.63
N GLY A 338 83.24 15.02 -21.06
CA GLY A 338 82.69 13.92 -21.82
C GLY A 338 82.02 14.56 -23.01
N ARG A 339 82.52 14.25 -24.20
CA ARG A 339 81.89 14.60 -25.47
C ARG A 339 80.39 14.46 -25.28
N SER A 340 79.65 15.56 -25.43
CA SER A 340 78.21 15.47 -25.60
C SER A 340 78.02 14.52 -26.77
N ARG A 341 77.41 13.37 -26.48
CA ARG A 341 76.95 12.47 -27.52
C ARG A 341 75.66 13.06 -28.06
N ASP A 342 75.77 14.24 -28.66
CA ASP A 342 74.79 14.78 -29.58
C ASP A 342 75.08 14.14 -30.94
N SER A 343 74.56 12.92 -31.13
CA SER A 343 74.22 12.30 -32.42
C SER A 343 73.99 10.80 -32.24
N LEU A 344 72.73 10.45 -31.94
CA LEU A 344 71.95 9.40 -32.61
C LEU A 344 70.51 9.48 -32.12
#